data_AF-A0A4R9JKG6-F1
#
_entry.id   AF-A0A4R9JKG6-F1
#
_cell.length_a   1.000
_cell.length_b   1.000
_cell.length_c   1.000
_cell.angle_alpha   90.00
_cell.angle_beta   90.00
_cell.angle_gamma   90.00
#
_symmetry.space_group_name_H-M   'P 1'
#
loop_
_entity.id
_entity.type
_entity.pdbx_description
1 polymer ?
#
loop_
_entity_poly.entity_id
_entity_poly.type
_entity_poly.pdbx_seq_one_letter_code
_entity_poly.pdbx_strand_id
1 'polypeptide(L)'
;MIRTETQEEELDFLYYWKICNHSEIKDLTEILRYISFYDAILTVRQCSEATKEEFIQLEKQTKKKIFDLIVLPKLEILESEITNEELFPLVSELKKEWEKTIYIFSNLYKSHEVLLLGKEREYTLAINRVLYSEMPETRRKTLILRLLQDMKQQNKNTYQLFYYSKQNPWSSANLNEENVETKKFFLNLIGEWKLDPDFDPEKLSSLTEFQTCLEEIPNTNQKIRILGFFGFFSDYGRFTTKGQTSFSQTNQTRVRFIKQTLFRSHHFQKRLENVLISCKNSVQSIKDL
;
A
#
# COMPACT_ATOMS: atom_id res chain seq x y z
N MET A 1 -3.79 -7.05 13.73
CA MET A 1 -2.45 -6.52 14.03
C MET A 1 -1.81 -6.24 12.68
N ILE A 2 -1.60 -4.97 12.31
CA ILE A 2 -0.65 -4.65 11.23
C ILE A 2 0.69 -5.22 11.70
N ARG A 3 1.41 -5.95 10.84
CA ARG A 3 2.61 -6.73 11.21
C ARG A 3 3.41 -6.01 12.30
N THR A 4 3.51 -6.63 13.46
CA THR A 4 4.36 -6.12 14.55
C THR A 4 5.78 -6.52 14.25
N GLU A 5 6.69 -5.56 14.34
CA GLU A 5 8.12 -5.79 14.27
C GLU A 5 8.52 -6.85 15.31
N THR A 6 9.47 -7.74 14.98
CA THR A 6 9.94 -8.69 15.99
C THR A 6 10.75 -7.94 17.05
N GLN A 7 10.81 -8.50 18.26
CA GLN A 7 11.64 -7.91 19.32
C GLN A 7 13.11 -7.78 18.90
N GLU A 8 13.62 -8.73 18.12
CA GLU A 8 14.98 -8.70 17.57
C GLU A 8 15.18 -7.53 16.62
N GLU A 9 14.25 -7.31 15.68
CA GLU A 9 14.34 -6.21 14.73
C GLU A 9 14.28 -4.83 15.43
N GLU A 10 13.47 -4.71 16.49
CA GLU A 10 13.42 -3.49 17.30
C GLU A 10 14.73 -3.26 18.07
N LEU A 11 15.34 -4.32 18.61
CA LEU A 11 16.63 -4.22 19.29
C LEU A 11 17.74 -3.77 18.32
N ASP A 12 17.76 -4.32 17.10
CA ASP A 12 18.69 -3.91 16.05
C ASP A 12 18.49 -2.43 15.68
N PHE A 13 17.24 -2.00 15.47
CA PHE A 13 16.92 -0.60 15.20
C PHE A 13 17.49 0.30 16.32
N LEU A 14 17.17 -0.01 17.58
CA LEU A 14 17.60 0.77 18.74
C LEU A 14 19.12 0.78 18.91
N TYR A 15 19.80 -0.32 18.60
CA TYR A 15 21.26 -0.40 18.63
C TYR A 15 21.90 0.59 17.63
N TYR A 16 21.54 0.49 16.34
CA TYR A 16 22.11 1.37 15.32
C TYR A 16 21.66 2.83 15.49
N TRP A 17 20.43 3.06 15.95
CA TRP A 17 19.92 4.39 16.27
C TRP A 17 20.75 5.10 17.33
N LYS A 18 21.20 4.38 18.37
CA LYS A 18 22.07 4.94 19.42
C LYS A 18 23.44 5.35 18.88
N ILE A 19 23.99 4.59 17.92
CA ILE A 19 25.33 4.82 17.37
C ILE A 19 25.33 5.95 16.33
N CYS A 20 24.26 6.07 15.54
CA CYS A 20 24.09 7.17 14.59
C CYS A 20 24.16 8.51 15.34
N ASN A 21 25.10 9.39 15.00
CA ASN A 21 25.29 10.68 15.69
C ASN A 21 24.77 11.88 14.88
N HIS A 22 24.24 11.65 13.68
CA HIS A 22 23.78 12.71 12.79
C HIS A 22 22.29 13.01 13.00
N SER A 23 21.98 14.20 13.52
CA SER A 23 20.61 14.59 13.90
C SER A 23 19.62 14.58 12.74
N GLU A 24 19.97 15.15 11.58
CA GLU A 24 19.06 15.19 10.43
C GLU A 24 18.75 13.77 9.91
N ILE A 25 19.72 12.84 9.96
CA ILE A 25 19.49 11.45 9.52
C ILE A 25 18.59 10.73 10.52
N LYS A 26 18.74 11.01 11.83
CA LYS A 26 17.79 10.54 12.85
C LYS A 26 16.38 11.04 12.56
N ASP A 27 16.19 12.35 12.38
CA ASP A 27 14.88 12.92 12.10
C ASP A 27 14.21 12.30 10.85
N LEU A 28 14.97 12.17 9.77
CA LEU A 28 14.49 11.51 8.55
C LEU A 28 14.19 10.03 8.79
N THR A 29 14.99 9.34 9.60
CA THR A 29 14.79 7.93 9.90
C THR A 29 13.58 7.70 10.80
N GLU A 30 13.25 8.63 11.68
CA GLU A 30 11.99 8.64 12.46
C GLU A 30 10.77 8.71 11.53
N ILE A 31 10.81 9.61 10.53
CA ILE A 31 9.77 9.70 9.50
C ILE A 31 9.75 8.42 8.66
N LEU A 32 10.92 7.91 8.28
CA LEU A 32 11.03 6.70 7.48
C LEU A 32 10.51 5.48 8.25
N ARG A 33 10.74 5.39 9.57
CA ARG A 33 10.22 4.31 10.43
C ARG A 33 8.69 4.24 10.38
N TYR A 34 8.06 5.41 10.36
CA TYR A 34 6.60 5.53 10.23
C TYR A 34 6.06 5.07 8.87
N ILE A 35 6.89 5.12 7.82
CA ILE A 35 6.51 4.72 6.45
C ILE A 35 6.93 3.25 6.15
N SER A 36 8.18 2.91 6.46
CA SER A 36 8.87 1.64 6.20
C SER A 36 9.94 1.38 7.27
N PHE A 37 9.64 0.49 8.20
CA PHE A 37 10.53 0.14 9.32
C PHE A 37 11.88 -0.44 8.85
N TYR A 38 11.90 -1.28 7.82
CA TYR A 38 13.16 -1.87 7.32
C TYR A 38 14.06 -0.86 6.65
N ASP A 39 13.49 0.03 5.83
CA ASP A 39 14.29 1.11 5.24
C ASP A 39 14.83 2.02 6.34
N ALA A 40 14.10 2.19 7.45
CA ALA A 40 14.59 2.89 8.62
C ALA A 40 15.77 2.17 9.29
N ILE A 41 15.69 0.86 9.54
CA ILE A 41 16.81 0.04 10.07
C ILE A 41 18.04 0.16 9.16
N LEU A 42 17.87 -0.02 7.85
CA LEU A 42 18.97 0.07 6.90
C LEU A 42 19.61 1.47 6.93
N THR A 43 18.80 2.52 7.05
CA THR A 43 19.29 3.90 7.12
C THR A 43 20.09 4.15 8.41
N VAL A 44 19.62 3.71 9.58
CA VAL A 44 20.40 3.89 10.82
C VAL A 44 21.66 3.05 10.86
N ARG A 45 21.64 1.86 10.25
CA ARG A 45 22.84 1.04 10.09
C ARG A 45 23.88 1.75 9.22
N GLN A 46 23.48 2.27 8.06
CA GLN A 46 24.37 3.06 7.20
C GLN A 46 24.88 4.32 7.92
N CYS A 47 24.02 5.00 8.68
CA CYS A 47 24.44 6.14 9.50
C CYS A 47 25.51 5.77 10.53
N SER A 48 25.43 4.58 11.12
CA SER A 48 26.39 4.11 12.12
C SER A 48 27.78 3.82 11.55
N GLU A 49 27.86 3.55 10.25
CA GLU A 49 29.08 3.17 9.53
C GLU A 49 29.65 4.34 8.67
N ALA A 50 28.85 5.38 8.39
CA ALA A 50 29.19 6.44 7.45
C ALA A 50 30.17 7.48 7.99
N THR A 51 30.99 8.00 7.07
CA THR A 51 31.91 9.13 7.27
C THR A 51 31.21 10.48 7.04
N LYS A 52 31.90 11.59 7.39
CA LYS A 52 31.35 12.95 7.23
C LYS A 52 30.90 13.28 5.81
N GLU A 53 31.64 12.81 4.81
CA GLU A 53 31.36 13.07 3.39
C GLU A 53 30.17 12.24 2.89
N GLU A 54 29.99 11.04 3.45
CA GLU A 54 28.90 10.13 3.11
C GLU A 54 27.56 10.56 3.72
N PHE A 55 27.56 11.31 4.84
CA PHE A 55 26.30 11.78 5.47
C PHE A 55 25.45 12.63 4.54
N ILE A 56 26.05 13.50 3.73
CA ILE A 56 25.31 14.35 2.79
C ILE A 56 24.61 13.48 1.72
N GLN A 57 25.30 12.43 1.25
CA GLN A 57 24.75 11.51 0.29
C GLN A 57 23.63 10.66 0.91
N LEU A 58 23.85 10.16 2.13
CA LEU A 58 22.86 9.39 2.88
C LEU A 58 21.60 10.22 3.12
N GLU A 59 21.72 11.47 3.57
CA GLU A 59 20.59 12.38 3.77
C GLU A 59 19.77 12.57 2.48
N LYS A 60 20.44 12.82 1.34
CA LYS A 60 19.78 12.95 0.04
C LYS A 60 19.07 11.65 -0.37
N GLN A 61 19.70 10.50 -0.15
CA GLN A 61 19.12 9.20 -0.45
C GLN A 61 17.90 8.90 0.43
N THR A 62 17.97 9.18 1.73
CA THR A 62 16.85 9.01 2.67
C THR A 62 15.68 9.94 2.31
N LYS A 63 15.93 11.21 1.99
CA LYS A 63 14.88 12.14 1.52
C LYS A 63 14.21 11.65 0.24
N LYS A 64 15.00 11.22 -0.74
CA LYS A 64 14.48 10.63 -1.99
C LYS A 64 13.68 9.36 -1.72
N LYS A 65 14.14 8.51 -0.80
CA LYS A 65 13.47 7.26 -0.42
C LYS A 65 12.12 7.53 0.23
N ILE A 66 12.03 8.48 1.16
CA ILE A 66 10.77 8.92 1.77
C ILE A 66 9.83 9.41 0.67
N PHE A 67 10.29 10.28 -0.22
CA PHE A 67 9.50 10.79 -1.34
C PHE A 67 9.00 9.65 -2.25
N ASP A 68 9.88 8.76 -2.67
CA ASP A 68 9.56 7.62 -3.53
C ASP A 68 8.55 6.66 -2.89
N LEU A 69 8.54 6.52 -1.56
CA LEU A 69 7.60 5.66 -0.83
C LEU A 69 6.23 6.32 -0.64
N ILE A 70 6.15 7.66 -0.57
CA ILE A 70 4.86 8.36 -0.42
C ILE A 70 4.21 8.69 -1.78
N VAL A 71 5.01 8.73 -2.86
CA VAL A 71 4.51 8.97 -4.22
C VAL A 71 3.92 7.68 -4.77
N LEU A 72 2.60 7.70 -4.93
CA LEU A 72 1.84 6.57 -5.45
C LEU A 72 1.98 6.49 -6.98
N PRO A 73 2.31 5.31 -7.55
CA PRO A 73 2.50 5.19 -8.99
C PRO A 73 1.19 5.50 -9.71
N LYS A 74 1.26 6.45 -10.67
CA LYS A 74 0.18 6.77 -11.60
C LYS A 74 0.60 6.29 -12.98
N LEU A 75 -0.25 5.51 -13.63
CA LEU A 75 -0.05 5.13 -15.02
C LEU A 75 -0.89 6.04 -15.92
N GLU A 76 -0.21 6.95 -16.62
CA GLU A 76 -0.78 7.77 -17.67
C GLU A 76 -0.18 7.34 -19.00
N ILE A 77 -1.04 7.02 -19.96
CA ILE A 77 -0.65 6.56 -21.28
C ILE A 77 -0.95 7.69 -22.26
N LEU A 78 0.08 8.20 -22.92
CA LEU A 78 -0.05 9.19 -23.98
C LEU A 78 -0.44 8.47 -25.26
N GLU A 79 -1.75 8.47 -25.57
CA GLU A 79 -2.27 7.84 -26.78
C GLU A 79 -1.64 8.41 -28.06
N SER A 80 -1.21 9.68 -28.04
CA SER A 80 -0.49 10.34 -29.14
C SER A 80 0.85 9.69 -29.49
N GLU A 81 1.47 8.98 -28.54
CA GLU A 81 2.75 8.29 -28.76
C GLU A 81 2.56 6.88 -29.36
N ILE A 82 1.31 6.41 -29.47
CA ILE A 82 0.97 5.10 -30.03
C ILE A 82 0.67 5.28 -31.51
N THR A 83 1.66 5.05 -32.36
CA THR A 83 1.57 5.24 -33.82
C THR A 83 0.88 4.08 -34.55
N ASN A 84 0.80 2.89 -33.92
CA ASN A 84 0.18 1.70 -34.51
C ASN A 84 -1.19 1.43 -33.88
N GLU A 85 -2.24 1.50 -34.70
CA GLU A 85 -3.62 1.32 -34.27
C GLU A 85 -3.90 -0.06 -33.64
N GLU A 86 -3.20 -1.12 -34.08
CA GLU A 86 -3.35 -2.45 -33.51
C GLU A 86 -2.93 -2.55 -32.04
N LEU A 87 -2.14 -1.59 -31.54
CA LEU A 87 -1.67 -1.56 -30.16
C LEU A 87 -2.70 -0.97 -29.20
N PHE A 88 -3.59 -0.07 -29.66
CA PHE A 88 -4.60 0.55 -28.79
C PHE A 88 -5.41 -0.44 -27.95
N PRO A 89 -6.00 -1.53 -28.53
CA PRO A 89 -6.76 -2.48 -27.72
C PRO A 89 -5.89 -3.20 -26.69
N LEU A 90 -4.65 -3.55 -27.05
CA LEU A 90 -3.71 -4.22 -26.14
C LEU A 90 -3.28 -3.30 -25.00
N VAL A 91 -3.04 -2.03 -25.30
CA VAL A 91 -2.66 -1.03 -24.30
C VAL A 91 -3.82 -0.70 -23.36
N SER A 92 -5.05 -0.63 -23.89
CA SER A 92 -6.26 -0.49 -23.09
C SER A 92 -6.43 -1.69 -22.13
N GLU A 93 -6.21 -2.90 -22.61
CA GLU A 93 -6.26 -4.10 -21.77
C GLU A 93 -5.14 -4.12 -20.73
N LEU A 94 -3.92 -3.70 -21.09
CA LEU A 94 -2.77 -3.60 -20.19
C LEU A 94 -3.05 -2.62 -19.06
N LYS A 95 -3.65 -1.46 -19.37
CA LYS A 95 -4.10 -0.49 -18.37
C LYS A 95 -5.13 -1.11 -17.42
N LYS A 96 -6.11 -1.86 -17.93
CA LYS A 96 -7.11 -2.54 -17.09
C LYS A 96 -6.47 -3.59 -16.17
N GLU A 97 -5.54 -4.40 -16.66
CA GLU A 97 -4.84 -5.39 -15.82
C GLU A 97 -3.93 -4.71 -14.79
N TRP A 98 -3.32 -3.58 -15.14
CA TRP A 98 -2.64 -2.71 -14.18
C TRP A 98 -3.59 -2.24 -13.09
N GLU A 99 -4.71 -1.60 -13.45
CA GLU A 99 -5.70 -1.13 -12.48
C GLU A 99 -6.21 -2.25 -11.56
N LYS A 100 -6.42 -3.47 -12.08
CA LYS A 100 -6.76 -4.63 -11.24
C LYS A 100 -5.65 -4.97 -10.25
N THR A 101 -4.40 -5.00 -10.71
CA THR A 101 -3.23 -5.27 -9.87
C THR A 101 -3.15 -4.25 -8.72
N ILE A 102 -3.29 -2.97 -9.05
CA ILE A 102 -3.14 -1.85 -8.11
C ILE A 102 -4.33 -1.70 -7.16
N TYR A 103 -5.56 -1.83 -7.66
CA TYR A 103 -6.74 -1.41 -6.90
C TYR A 103 -7.55 -2.58 -6.35
N ILE A 104 -7.34 -3.80 -6.87
CA ILE A 104 -8.07 -4.99 -6.45
C ILE A 104 -7.12 -5.97 -5.75
N PHE A 105 -6.06 -6.40 -6.44
CA PHE A 105 -5.18 -7.46 -5.94
C PHE A 105 -4.19 -6.99 -4.87
N SER A 106 -3.83 -5.70 -4.82
CA SER A 106 -3.05 -5.13 -3.71
C SER A 106 -3.78 -5.19 -2.36
N ASN A 107 -5.12 -5.31 -2.36
CA ASN A 107 -5.89 -5.52 -1.14
C ASN A 107 -5.74 -6.95 -0.62
N LEU A 108 -5.29 -7.88 -1.47
CA LEU A 108 -5.07 -9.27 -1.11
C LEU A 108 -3.68 -9.44 -0.53
N TYR A 109 -3.67 -10.00 0.67
CA TYR A 109 -2.53 -10.17 1.57
C TYR A 109 -1.19 -10.62 0.94
N LYS A 110 -0.11 -9.93 1.35
CA LYS A 110 1.26 -10.48 1.43
C LYS A 110 2.01 -9.89 2.62
N SER A 111 1.84 -10.46 3.82
CA SER A 111 2.48 -9.97 5.06
C SER A 111 4.01 -9.83 5.04
N HIS A 112 4.67 -10.57 4.17
CA HIS A 112 6.12 -10.65 4.08
C HIS A 112 6.71 -9.80 2.96
N GLU A 113 5.88 -9.26 2.04
CA GLU A 113 6.37 -8.29 1.05
C GLU A 113 6.35 -6.90 1.70
N VAL A 114 7.52 -6.43 2.15
CA VAL A 114 7.78 -5.08 2.69
C VAL A 114 7.80 -4.04 1.55
N LEU A 115 6.85 -4.13 0.63
CA LEU A 115 6.83 -3.26 -0.53
C LEU A 115 5.44 -2.66 -0.62
N LEU A 116 5.25 -1.59 0.14
CA LEU A 116 4.31 -0.55 -0.24
C LEU A 116 4.61 -0.24 -1.73
N LEU A 117 3.68 -0.56 -2.63
CA LEU A 117 3.71 -0.15 -4.05
C LEU A 117 4.87 -0.72 -4.90
N GLY A 118 5.64 -1.71 -4.42
CA GLY A 118 6.85 -2.15 -5.14
C GLY A 118 6.54 -2.78 -6.50
N LYS A 119 5.66 -3.78 -6.52
CA LYS A 119 5.25 -4.46 -7.78
C LYS A 119 4.48 -3.53 -8.71
N GLU A 120 3.71 -2.62 -8.12
CA GLU A 120 2.96 -1.60 -8.82
C GLU A 120 3.89 -0.68 -9.62
N ARG A 121 4.95 -0.19 -8.95
CA ARG A 121 5.99 0.63 -9.54
C ARG A 121 6.78 -0.13 -10.60
N GLU A 122 7.14 -1.39 -10.35
CA GLU A 122 7.82 -2.25 -11.34
C GLU A 122 7.02 -2.39 -12.63
N TYR A 123 5.72 -2.70 -12.53
CA TYR A 123 4.86 -2.78 -13.72
C TYR A 123 4.68 -1.42 -14.39
N THR A 124 4.47 -0.32 -13.64
CA THR A 124 4.39 1.02 -14.24
C THR A 124 5.66 1.38 -15.02
N LEU A 125 6.84 1.13 -14.45
CA LEU A 125 8.12 1.38 -15.12
C LEU A 125 8.32 0.47 -16.34
N ALA A 126 7.93 -0.79 -16.26
CA ALA A 126 8.00 -1.73 -17.38
C ALA A 126 7.07 -1.31 -18.52
N ILE A 127 5.84 -0.90 -18.22
CA ILE A 127 4.88 -0.38 -19.19
C ILE A 127 5.44 0.87 -19.86
N ASN A 128 5.92 1.84 -19.08
CA ASN A 128 6.52 3.08 -19.62
C ASN A 128 7.72 2.77 -20.52
N ARG A 129 8.59 1.84 -20.11
CA ARG A 129 9.73 1.42 -20.92
C ARG A 129 9.28 0.81 -22.25
N VAL A 130 8.22 0.00 -22.27
CA VAL A 130 7.76 -0.64 -23.51
C VAL A 130 7.05 0.35 -24.43
N LEU A 131 6.23 1.26 -23.88
CA LEU A 131 5.46 2.20 -24.68
C LEU A 131 6.33 3.32 -25.27
N TYR A 132 7.25 3.88 -24.48
CA TYR A 132 7.95 5.11 -24.83
C TYR A 132 9.41 4.91 -25.29
N SER A 133 9.88 3.67 -25.44
CA SER A 133 11.21 3.46 -26.02
C SER A 133 11.16 3.30 -27.54
N GLU A 134 12.23 3.74 -28.17
CA GLU A 134 12.49 3.56 -29.59
C GLU A 134 12.77 2.07 -29.87
N MET A 135 11.73 1.34 -30.26
CA MET A 135 11.83 -0.06 -30.66
C MET A 135 10.88 -0.37 -31.82
N PRO A 136 11.17 -1.42 -32.62
CA PRO A 136 10.26 -1.83 -33.69
C PRO A 136 8.86 -2.20 -33.14
N GLU A 137 7.80 -1.80 -33.84
CA GLU A 137 6.41 -2.03 -33.42
C GLU A 137 6.08 -3.51 -33.17
N THR A 138 6.66 -4.42 -33.97
CA THR A 138 6.50 -5.87 -33.79
C THR A 138 7.08 -6.36 -32.46
N ARG A 139 8.22 -5.80 -32.05
CA ARG A 139 8.85 -6.07 -30.75
C ARG A 139 8.02 -5.46 -29.62
N ARG A 140 7.54 -4.22 -29.79
CA ARG A 140 6.66 -3.55 -28.83
C ARG A 140 5.40 -4.38 -28.56
N LYS A 141 4.70 -4.81 -29.62
CA LYS A 141 3.53 -5.69 -29.54
C LYS A 141 3.81 -6.96 -28.73
N THR A 142 4.92 -7.62 -29.01
CA THR A 142 5.34 -8.84 -28.30
C THR A 142 5.59 -8.59 -26.81
N LEU A 143 6.24 -7.49 -26.47
CA LEU A 143 6.49 -7.12 -25.07
C LEU A 143 5.21 -6.71 -24.33
N ILE A 144 4.30 -5.99 -24.98
CA ILE A 144 2.97 -5.67 -24.42
C ILE A 144 2.20 -6.95 -24.11
N LEU A 145 2.15 -7.89 -25.06
CA LEU A 145 1.49 -9.19 -24.86
C LEU A 145 2.11 -9.99 -23.71
N ARG A 146 3.43 -9.99 -23.60
CA ARG A 146 4.14 -10.63 -22.49
C ARG A 146 3.80 -9.98 -21.14
N LEU A 147 3.84 -8.65 -21.05
CA LEU A 147 3.45 -7.92 -19.85
C LEU A 147 2.01 -8.23 -19.45
N LEU A 148 1.08 -8.25 -20.41
CA LEU A 148 -0.31 -8.64 -20.20
C LEU A 148 -0.43 -10.06 -19.60
N GLN A 149 0.29 -11.03 -20.17
CA GLN A 149 0.29 -12.41 -19.67
C GLN A 149 0.87 -12.51 -18.25
N ASP A 150 2.01 -11.86 -18.02
CA ASP A 150 2.70 -11.85 -16.71
C ASP A 150 1.80 -11.23 -15.64
N MET A 151 1.13 -10.11 -15.93
CA MET A 151 0.22 -9.45 -15.00
C MET A 151 -1.03 -10.29 -14.71
N LYS A 152 -1.67 -10.86 -15.74
CA LYS A 152 -2.82 -11.77 -15.55
C LYS A 152 -2.46 -12.98 -14.70
N GLN A 153 -1.31 -13.59 -14.96
CA GLN A 153 -0.84 -14.74 -14.19
C GLN A 153 -0.52 -14.35 -12.75
N GLN A 154 0.13 -13.21 -12.53
CA GLN A 154 0.44 -12.70 -11.19
C GLN A 154 -0.83 -12.38 -10.39
N ASN A 155 -1.83 -11.77 -11.03
CA ASN A 155 -3.14 -11.49 -10.45
C ASN A 155 -3.85 -12.77 -10.02
N LYS A 156 -3.87 -13.78 -10.90
CA LYS A 156 -4.42 -15.11 -10.60
C LYS A 156 -3.68 -15.78 -9.43
N ASN A 157 -2.36 -15.74 -9.43
CA ASN A 157 -1.55 -16.32 -8.36
C ASN A 157 -1.81 -15.62 -7.01
N THR A 158 -1.91 -14.29 -7.02
CA THR A 158 -2.18 -13.49 -5.81
C THR A 158 -3.56 -13.81 -5.25
N TYR A 159 -4.57 -13.95 -6.12
CA TYR A 159 -5.90 -14.39 -5.71
C TYR A 159 -5.90 -15.79 -5.10
N GLN A 160 -5.24 -16.75 -5.75
CA GLN A 160 -5.14 -18.13 -5.25
C GLN A 160 -4.42 -18.19 -3.91
N LEU A 161 -3.29 -17.46 -3.77
CA LEU A 161 -2.60 -17.34 -2.49
C LEU A 161 -3.53 -16.82 -1.41
N PHE A 162 -4.26 -15.73 -1.65
CA PHE A 162 -5.22 -15.21 -0.68
C PHE A 162 -6.31 -16.23 -0.30
N TYR A 163 -6.90 -16.90 -1.28
CA TYR A 163 -7.99 -17.84 -1.06
C TYR A 163 -7.56 -19.06 -0.23
N TYR A 164 -6.37 -19.60 -0.49
CA TYR A 164 -5.86 -20.79 0.19
C TYR A 164 -4.92 -20.48 1.37
N SER A 165 -4.59 -19.21 1.60
CA SER A 165 -3.68 -18.81 2.67
C SER A 165 -4.31 -18.94 4.05
N LYS A 166 -3.59 -19.66 4.92
CA LYS A 166 -3.78 -19.65 6.38
C LYS A 166 -3.11 -18.46 7.04
N GLN A 167 -2.37 -17.65 6.29
CA GLN A 167 -1.65 -16.48 6.79
C GLN A 167 -2.65 -15.34 7.06
N ASN A 168 -3.28 -15.39 8.22
CA ASN A 168 -4.08 -14.31 8.77
C ASN A 168 -3.43 -13.84 10.09
N PRO A 169 -3.22 -12.52 10.29
CA PRO A 169 -2.81 -11.98 11.58
C PRO A 169 -3.69 -12.42 12.77
N TRP A 170 -4.94 -12.77 12.52
CA TRP A 170 -5.92 -13.28 13.48
C TRP A 170 -6.39 -14.69 13.12
N SER A 171 -5.51 -15.52 12.55
CA SER A 171 -5.86 -16.91 12.24
C SER A 171 -6.41 -17.59 13.50
N SER A 172 -7.69 -17.97 13.45
CA SER A 172 -8.35 -18.78 14.47
C SER A 172 -8.78 -20.11 13.84
N ALA A 173 -9.04 -21.11 14.70
CA ALA A 173 -9.68 -22.36 14.31
C ALA A 173 -11.09 -22.15 13.71
N ASN A 174 -11.73 -21.00 14.00
CA ASN A 174 -13.08 -20.68 13.54
C ASN A 174 -13.11 -19.37 12.75
N LEU A 175 -13.72 -19.39 11.56
CA LEU A 175 -13.93 -18.22 10.71
C LEU A 175 -14.75 -17.13 11.42
N ASN A 176 -15.65 -17.49 12.34
CA ASN A 176 -16.44 -16.50 13.08
C ASN A 176 -15.55 -15.63 13.98
N GLU A 177 -14.63 -16.24 14.72
CA GLU A 177 -13.68 -15.53 15.58
C GLU A 177 -12.75 -14.65 14.75
N GLU A 178 -12.31 -15.19 13.61
CA GLU A 178 -11.51 -14.45 12.64
C GLU A 178 -12.24 -13.19 12.14
N ASN A 179 -13.51 -13.33 11.76
CA ASN A 179 -14.36 -12.22 11.31
C ASN A 179 -14.60 -11.21 12.43
N VAL A 180 -14.80 -11.65 13.67
CA VAL A 180 -14.96 -10.74 14.84
C VAL A 180 -13.71 -9.88 15.02
N GLU A 181 -12.53 -10.47 15.10
CA GLU A 181 -11.28 -9.74 15.32
C GLU A 181 -10.94 -8.82 14.15
N THR A 182 -11.12 -9.31 12.93
CA THR A 182 -10.88 -8.54 11.71
C THR A 182 -11.80 -7.32 11.62
N LYS A 183 -13.11 -7.52 11.84
CA LYS A 183 -14.11 -6.44 11.81
C LYS A 183 -13.85 -5.41 12.90
N LYS A 184 -13.56 -5.87 14.13
CA LYS A 184 -13.21 -4.98 15.25
C LYS A 184 -12.01 -4.11 14.91
N PHE A 185 -10.96 -4.69 14.33
CA PHE A 185 -9.78 -3.94 13.90
C PHE A 185 -10.12 -2.87 12.84
N PHE A 186 -10.87 -3.22 11.80
CA PHE A 186 -11.25 -2.26 10.76
C PHE A 186 -12.13 -1.13 11.29
N LEU A 187 -13.14 -1.44 12.10
CA LEU A 187 -14.03 -0.43 12.68
C LEU A 187 -13.28 0.53 13.61
N ASN A 188 -12.35 0.02 14.41
CA ASN A 188 -11.49 0.86 15.25
C ASN A 188 -10.66 1.83 14.39
N LEU A 189 -10.06 1.34 13.31
CA LEU A 189 -9.24 2.16 12.41
C LEU A 189 -10.04 3.23 11.67
N ILE A 190 -11.24 2.87 11.19
CA ILE A 190 -12.17 3.83 10.60
C ILE A 190 -12.52 4.91 11.63
N GLY A 191 -12.79 4.53 12.88
CA GLY A 191 -13.07 5.47 13.97
C GLY A 191 -11.91 6.44 14.21
N GLU A 192 -10.67 5.95 14.18
CA GLU A 192 -9.48 6.81 14.30
C GLU A 192 -9.34 7.78 13.13
N TRP A 193 -9.53 7.32 11.88
CA TRP A 193 -9.46 8.19 10.70
C TRP A 193 -10.53 9.28 10.66
N LYS A 194 -11.76 8.98 11.12
CA LYS A 194 -12.85 9.97 11.20
C LYS A 194 -12.53 11.14 12.14
N LEU A 195 -11.73 10.88 13.17
CA LEU A 195 -11.33 11.88 14.16
C LEU A 195 -9.99 12.55 13.80
N ASP A 196 -9.32 12.08 12.74
CA ASP A 196 -8.01 12.60 12.35
C ASP A 196 -8.16 13.94 11.61
N PRO A 197 -7.56 15.04 12.12
CA PRO A 197 -7.67 16.36 11.51
C PRO A 197 -7.00 16.47 10.14
N ASP A 198 -6.12 15.54 9.78
CA ASP A 198 -5.46 15.49 8.47
C ASP A 198 -6.16 14.55 7.47
N PHE A 199 -7.25 13.88 7.88
CA PHE A 199 -8.06 13.08 6.97
C PHE A 199 -8.80 13.98 5.99
N ASP A 200 -9.00 13.47 4.77
CA ASP A 200 -9.65 14.22 3.70
C ASP A 200 -11.17 14.35 3.94
N PRO A 201 -11.71 15.57 4.19
CA PRO A 201 -13.12 15.76 4.51
C PRO A 201 -14.06 15.28 3.40
N GLU A 202 -13.64 15.35 2.14
CA GLU A 202 -14.43 14.92 0.98
C GLU A 202 -14.69 13.41 0.99
N LYS A 203 -13.87 12.62 1.70
CA LYS A 203 -13.97 11.15 1.76
C LYS A 203 -14.67 10.63 3.01
N LEU A 204 -15.10 11.51 3.91
CA LEU A 204 -15.78 11.11 5.16
C LEU A 204 -17.12 10.41 4.92
N SER A 205 -17.85 10.81 3.86
CA SER A 205 -19.10 10.17 3.46
C SER A 205 -18.86 8.72 3.03
N SER A 206 -17.93 8.49 2.10
CA SER A 206 -17.54 7.15 1.63
C SER A 206 -16.98 6.28 2.76
N LEU A 207 -16.21 6.87 3.68
CA LEU A 207 -15.68 6.16 4.85
C LEU A 207 -16.80 5.74 5.81
N THR A 208 -17.80 6.60 6.00
CA THR A 208 -18.98 6.29 6.82
C THR A 208 -19.83 5.20 6.17
N GLU A 209 -20.03 5.28 4.85
CA GLU A 209 -20.72 4.23 4.10
C GLU A 209 -19.99 2.89 4.19
N PHE A 210 -18.66 2.89 4.15
CA PHE A 210 -17.87 1.68 4.31
C PHE A 210 -18.00 1.10 5.73
N GLN A 211 -18.04 1.96 6.77
CA GLN A 211 -18.31 1.52 8.13
C GLN A 211 -19.67 0.82 8.24
N THR A 212 -20.73 1.47 7.77
CA THR A 212 -22.09 0.89 7.78
C THR A 212 -22.13 -0.44 7.05
N CYS A 213 -21.49 -0.53 5.89
CA CYS A 213 -21.42 -1.77 5.12
C CYS A 213 -20.69 -2.90 5.88
N LEU A 214 -19.57 -2.60 6.54
CA LEU A 214 -18.87 -3.59 7.37
C LEU A 214 -19.74 -4.05 8.54
N GLU A 215 -20.50 -3.14 9.16
CA GLU A 215 -21.44 -3.43 10.24
C GLU A 215 -22.55 -4.39 9.80
N GLU A 216 -23.06 -4.26 8.57
CA GLU A 216 -24.08 -5.14 7.98
C GLU A 216 -23.61 -6.58 7.71
N ILE A 217 -22.31 -6.81 7.50
CA ILE A 217 -21.78 -8.17 7.31
C ILE A 217 -21.82 -8.94 8.65
N PRO A 218 -22.59 -10.03 8.79
CA PRO A 218 -22.67 -10.76 10.04
C PRO A 218 -21.41 -11.58 10.27
N ASN A 219 -20.90 -11.55 11.50
CA ASN A 219 -19.67 -12.25 11.88
C ASN A 219 -19.78 -13.77 11.75
N THR A 220 -21.01 -14.29 11.82
CA THR A 220 -21.34 -15.72 11.75
C THR A 220 -21.42 -16.27 10.32
N ASN A 221 -21.24 -15.42 9.30
CA ASN A 221 -21.32 -15.86 7.91
C ASN A 221 -20.10 -16.71 7.53
N GLN A 222 -20.33 -17.96 7.16
CA GLN A 222 -19.24 -18.87 6.78
C GLN A 222 -18.75 -18.72 5.33
N LYS A 223 -19.48 -18.00 4.48
CA LYS A 223 -19.12 -17.79 3.06
C LYS A 223 -18.26 -16.54 2.85
N ILE A 224 -18.30 -15.58 3.77
CA ILE A 224 -17.60 -14.30 3.66
C ILE A 224 -16.47 -14.24 4.67
N ARG A 225 -15.25 -14.03 4.15
CA ARG A 225 -14.05 -13.78 4.93
C ARG A 225 -13.75 -12.29 4.92
N ILE A 226 -13.99 -11.59 6.03
CA ILE A 226 -13.81 -10.13 6.14
C ILE A 226 -12.34 -9.72 5.91
N LEU A 227 -11.39 -10.66 6.09
CA LEU A 227 -9.97 -10.46 5.82
C LEU A 227 -9.66 -9.90 4.42
N GLY A 228 -10.57 -10.03 3.44
CA GLY A 228 -10.40 -9.48 2.09
C GLY A 228 -10.11 -7.98 2.03
N PHE A 229 -10.43 -7.21 3.07
CA PHE A 229 -10.11 -5.77 3.13
C PHE A 229 -8.75 -5.47 3.78
N PHE A 230 -8.04 -6.48 4.28
CA PHE A 230 -6.86 -6.27 5.12
C PHE A 230 -5.74 -5.50 4.42
N GLY A 231 -5.48 -5.71 3.13
CA GLY A 231 -4.42 -4.98 2.43
C GLY A 231 -4.66 -3.47 2.44
N PHE A 232 -5.90 -3.01 2.24
CA PHE A 232 -6.25 -1.60 2.33
C PHE A 232 -5.96 -1.03 3.73
N PHE A 233 -6.44 -1.70 4.78
CA PHE A 233 -6.21 -1.27 6.16
C PHE A 233 -4.77 -1.45 6.63
N SER A 234 -4.02 -2.39 6.08
CA SER A 234 -2.60 -2.56 6.35
C SER A 234 -1.78 -1.43 5.73
N ASP A 235 -2.12 -1.03 4.51
CA ASP A 235 -1.39 0.02 3.80
C ASP A 235 -1.61 1.39 4.43
N TYR A 236 -2.87 1.73 4.70
CA TYR A 236 -3.23 3.05 5.20
C TYR A 236 -3.34 3.10 6.73
N GLY A 237 -3.59 1.98 7.40
CA GLY A 237 -3.89 1.96 8.83
C GLY A 237 -2.69 2.15 9.74
N ARG A 238 -1.48 2.19 9.19
CA ARG A 238 -0.28 2.65 9.90
C ARG A 238 -0.31 4.17 10.14
N PHE A 239 -1.10 4.92 9.37
CA PHE A 239 -1.14 6.38 9.41
C PHE A 239 -2.18 6.90 10.40
N THR A 240 -1.97 6.70 11.70
CA THR A 240 -2.86 7.17 12.77
C THR A 240 -2.18 8.21 13.66
N THR A 241 -2.99 9.06 14.30
CA THR A 241 -2.50 10.13 15.20
C THR A 241 -1.72 9.60 16.41
N LYS A 242 -2.01 8.36 16.86
CA LYS A 242 -1.35 7.74 18.03
C LYS A 242 0.16 7.56 17.82
N GLY A 243 0.58 7.19 16.61
CA GLY A 243 1.99 6.99 16.26
C GLY A 243 2.81 8.27 16.12
N GLN A 244 2.20 9.45 16.27
CA GLN A 244 2.84 10.75 16.03
C GLN A 244 3.21 11.53 17.28
N THR A 245 2.74 11.09 18.44
CA THR A 245 2.85 11.82 19.71
C THR A 245 4.30 12.03 20.17
N SER A 246 5.23 11.22 19.68
CA SER A 246 6.66 11.29 20.01
C SER A 246 7.50 12.14 19.05
N PHE A 247 6.94 12.65 17.95
CA PHE A 247 7.72 13.42 16.97
C PHE A 247 8.03 14.84 17.45
N SER A 248 9.21 15.34 17.07
CA SER A 248 9.55 16.77 17.16
C SER A 248 8.55 17.62 16.37
N GLN A 249 8.40 18.91 16.71
CA GLN A 249 7.45 19.81 16.03
C GLN A 249 7.68 19.88 14.50
N THR A 250 8.94 19.85 14.08
CA THR A 250 9.33 19.81 12.66
C THR A 250 8.90 18.49 12.00
N ASN A 251 9.14 17.36 12.64
CA ASN A 251 8.73 16.04 12.14
C ASN A 251 7.21 15.89 12.12
N GLN A 252 6.50 16.46 13.11
CA GLN A 252 5.03 16.52 13.08
C GLN A 252 4.51 17.20 11.82
N THR A 253 5.07 18.36 11.44
CA THR A 253 4.65 19.06 10.22
C THR A 253 4.90 18.21 8.96
N ARG A 254 6.07 17.58 8.86
CA ARG A 254 6.42 16.68 7.74
C ARG A 254 5.49 15.47 7.67
N VAL A 255 5.17 14.85 8.80
CA VAL A 255 4.27 13.68 8.87
C VAL A 255 2.82 14.07 8.55
N ARG A 256 2.35 15.23 9.02
CA ARG A 256 1.03 15.75 8.65
C ARG A 256 0.93 15.96 7.14
N PHE A 257 1.95 16.53 6.51
CA PHE A 257 2.01 16.67 5.06
C PHE A 257 1.91 15.30 4.36
N ILE A 258 2.70 14.31 4.79
CA ILE A 258 2.65 12.94 4.24
C ILE A 258 1.24 12.35 4.32
N LYS A 259 0.58 12.45 5.48
CA LYS A 259 -0.80 11.95 5.66
C LYS A 259 -1.76 12.62 4.71
N GLN A 260 -1.72 13.95 4.63
CA GLN A 260 -2.59 14.71 3.74
C GLN A 260 -2.36 14.29 2.27
N THR A 261 -1.10 14.13 1.85
CA THR A 261 -0.76 13.63 0.50
C THR A 261 -1.34 12.25 0.25
N LEU A 262 -1.22 11.33 1.21
CA LEU A 262 -1.71 9.96 1.07
C LEU A 262 -3.24 9.90 1.01
N PHE A 263 -3.95 10.54 1.95
CA PHE A 263 -5.41 10.51 1.98
C PHE A 263 -6.06 11.27 0.84
N ARG A 264 -5.44 12.34 0.34
CA ARG A 264 -5.91 13.08 -0.84
C ARG A 264 -5.50 12.46 -2.17
N SER A 265 -4.65 11.43 -2.16
CA SER A 265 -4.21 10.79 -3.39
C SER A 265 -5.37 10.14 -4.16
N HIS A 266 -5.26 10.15 -5.50
CA HIS A 266 -6.14 9.40 -6.39
C HIS A 266 -6.14 7.89 -6.06
N HIS A 267 -5.00 7.36 -5.65
CA HIS A 267 -4.87 5.95 -5.33
C HIS A 267 -5.64 5.57 -4.06
N PHE A 268 -5.57 6.37 -2.98
CA PHE A 268 -6.42 6.16 -1.80
C PHE A 268 -7.90 6.24 -2.17
N GLN A 269 -8.29 7.23 -3.00
CA GLN A 269 -9.66 7.36 -3.47
C GLN A 269 -10.14 6.10 -4.19
N LYS A 270 -9.40 5.65 -5.21
CA LYS A 270 -9.78 4.48 -6.01
C LYS A 270 -9.80 3.20 -5.19
N ARG A 271 -8.88 3.03 -4.23
CA ARG A 271 -8.92 1.86 -3.34
C ARG A 271 -10.11 1.92 -2.40
N LEU A 272 -10.44 3.08 -1.83
CA LEU A 272 -11.63 3.26 -0.99
C LEU A 272 -12.91 2.96 -1.77
N GLU A 273 -13.03 3.46 -3.01
CA GLU A 273 -14.14 3.14 -3.92
C GLU A 273 -14.27 1.62 -4.15
N ASN A 274 -13.17 0.95 -4.47
CA ASN A 274 -13.18 -0.49 -4.75
C ASN A 274 -13.51 -1.34 -3.53
N VAL A 275 -12.93 -1.05 -2.35
CA VAL A 275 -13.25 -1.81 -1.13
C VAL A 275 -14.70 -1.62 -0.72
N LEU A 276 -15.25 -0.41 -0.91
CA LEU A 276 -16.66 -0.12 -0.67
C LEU A 276 -17.57 -0.91 -1.63
N ILE A 277 -17.26 -0.94 -2.92
CA ILE A 277 -17.99 -1.75 -3.90
C ILE A 277 -17.93 -3.24 -3.53
N SER A 278 -16.75 -3.76 -3.19
CA SER A 278 -16.59 -5.15 -2.74
C SER A 278 -17.38 -5.46 -1.48
N CYS A 279 -17.45 -4.52 -0.54
CA CYS A 279 -18.25 -4.66 0.66
C CYS A 279 -19.75 -4.72 0.33
N LYS A 280 -20.26 -3.78 -0.47
CA LYS A 280 -21.67 -3.76 -0.91
C LYS A 280 -22.07 -5.03 -1.63
N ASN A 281 -21.21 -5.54 -2.51
CA ASN A 281 -21.42 -6.83 -3.19
C ASN A 281 -21.47 -8.00 -2.20
N SER A 282 -20.66 -7.97 -1.15
CA SER A 282 -20.67 -8.99 -0.10
C SER A 282 -21.99 -8.96 0.68
N VAL A 283 -22.47 -7.76 1.05
CA VAL A 283 -23.79 -7.59 1.69
C VAL A 283 -24.92 -8.06 0.79
N GLN A 284 -24.91 -7.69 -0.50
CA GLN A 284 -25.94 -8.12 -1.44
C GLN A 284 -25.96 -9.64 -1.60
N SER A 285 -24.78 -10.27 -1.72
CA SER A 285 -24.65 -11.72 -1.78
C SER A 285 -25.20 -12.43 -0.53
N ILE A 286 -25.28 -11.76 0.63
CA ILE A 286 -25.93 -12.30 1.83
C ILE A 286 -27.45 -12.23 1.71
N LYS A 287 -27.99 -11.15 1.13
CA LYS A 287 -29.43 -10.92 0.97
C LYS A 287 -30.05 -11.83 -0.08
N ASP A 288 -29.28 -12.22 -1.09
CA ASP A 288 -29.73 -13.12 -2.17
C ASP A 288 -29.71 -14.61 -1.79
N LEU A 289 -29.29 -14.95 -0.56
CA LEU A 289 -29.23 -16.31 0.01
C LEU A 289 -30.38 -16.57 0.98
#